data_AF-A0AAV5JTD0-F1
#
_entry.id   AF-A0AAV5JTD0-F1
#
_cell.length_a   1.000
_cell.length_b   1.000
_cell.length_c   1.000
_cell.angle_alpha   90.00
_cell.angle_beta   90.00
_cell.angle_gamma   90.00
#
_symmetry.space_group_name_H-M   'P 1'
#
loop_
_entity.id
_entity.type
_entity.pdbx_description
1 polymer ?
#
loop_
_entity_poly.entity_id
_entity_poly.type
_entity_poly.pdbx_seq_one_letter_code
_entity_poly.pdbx_strand_id
1 'polypeptide(L)'
;MPRKGNKVEDMMLWTVPRRTGRLPSSFYHFHLLPSLFIFHSTMALTPVRKLGPDYRDIKVALLLVLLLSPAVFCVPNDGLVRIGLKKKKLDQINRFDSREGRTLRAPMRKYYLHGNLGDTEDAIVELKNYMDAQYFGEVGVGTPSQTFTVIFDTGSSNLWVPSAKCYFSVACYFHSKYKSSQSSTYQKNGTSAAIHYGTGSISGFFSQDNVKVGDLLVKNQDFIEATREPGITFLAAKFDGILGLGFQEISVADAVPVWYNVVNQGLVKEPVFSFWLNRNVEGEEGGELVFGGIDPNHYKGEHTYVPVTQKGYWQFDMGDVLIDGETTGFCSSGCSAIADSGTSLLAGPTTIITQINHAIGASGIVSQECKTVVAQYGKTILELLIAETQPQKICSQIGFCYFDGTQGVSPGIETVVGESPGKASDGLHDAACTACEMAVVWMQNQLRKNQTEEQILDYVNQLCDRLPNPNGESMVECGSLSSMPSVSFTIGGKVYDLVPEQEYWSFGSKRIYHDTLYRVD
;
A
#
# COMPACT_ATOMS: atom_id res chain seq x y z
N MET A 1 -4.24 -65.06 -9.60
CA MET A 1 -5.22 -65.73 -8.71
C MET A 1 -4.76 -65.57 -7.24
N PRO A 2 -5.66 -65.60 -6.24
CA PRO A 2 -6.01 -64.32 -5.59
C PRO A 2 -6.34 -64.40 -4.07
N ARG A 3 -7.04 -63.36 -3.56
CA ARG A 3 -7.98 -63.36 -2.40
C ARG A 3 -7.32 -63.36 -0.99
N LYS A 4 -7.86 -62.70 0.04
CA LYS A 4 -9.12 -61.94 0.31
C LYS A 4 -8.76 -60.71 1.19
N GLY A 5 -9.52 -59.62 1.33
CA GLY A 5 -10.86 -59.28 0.82
C GLY A 5 -11.96 -59.38 1.88
N ASN A 6 -12.49 -58.23 2.34
CA ASN A 6 -13.88 -57.94 2.81
C ASN A 6 -13.90 -56.70 3.74
N LYS A 7 -14.92 -55.83 3.80
CA LYS A 7 -16.07 -55.46 2.93
C LYS A 7 -16.76 -54.21 3.58
N VAL A 8 -17.16 -53.16 2.85
CA VAL A 8 -18.58 -52.78 2.47
C VAL A 8 -19.42 -52.25 3.66
N GLU A 9 -20.33 -51.25 3.60
CA GLU A 9 -21.28 -50.68 2.61
C GLU A 9 -21.20 -49.12 2.61
N ASP A 10 -21.20 -48.39 1.48
CA ASP A 10 -22.34 -47.84 0.68
C ASP A 10 -23.14 -46.70 1.38
N MET A 11 -23.48 -45.57 0.73
CA MET A 11 -24.47 -45.50 -0.36
C MET A 11 -24.52 -44.16 -1.16
N MET A 12 -25.20 -44.22 -2.32
CA MET A 12 -25.37 -43.24 -3.41
C MET A 12 -26.89 -43.22 -3.82
N LEU A 13 -27.54 -42.24 -4.50
CA LEU A 13 -27.17 -41.04 -5.29
C LEU A 13 -28.24 -39.91 -5.14
N TRP A 14 -27.90 -38.67 -5.55
CA TRP A 14 -28.71 -37.67 -6.33
C TRP A 14 -30.19 -37.35 -5.97
N THR A 15 -30.57 -36.05 -6.01
CA THR A 15 -31.33 -35.44 -7.15
C THR A 15 -31.73 -33.97 -6.92
N VAL A 16 -31.92 -33.23 -8.02
CA VAL A 16 -32.50 -31.86 -8.10
C VAL A 16 -33.94 -31.95 -8.63
N PRO A 17 -34.85 -31.05 -8.23
CA PRO A 17 -35.77 -30.49 -9.22
C PRO A 17 -35.97 -28.96 -9.14
N ARG A 18 -36.09 -28.32 -10.31
CA ARG A 18 -36.64 -26.95 -10.47
C ARG A 18 -38.16 -27.01 -10.67
N ARG A 19 -38.93 -26.05 -10.12
CA ARG A 19 -39.74 -25.04 -10.88
C ARG A 19 -40.91 -24.40 -10.10
N THR A 20 -41.09 -23.09 -10.36
CA THR A 20 -42.37 -22.30 -10.48
C THR A 20 -43.36 -22.16 -9.31
N GLY A 21 -43.77 -20.91 -9.00
CA GLY A 21 -45.07 -20.63 -8.36
C GLY A 21 -45.26 -19.22 -7.78
N ARG A 22 -46.22 -18.43 -8.31
CA ARG A 22 -46.52 -17.01 -8.04
C ARG A 22 -46.92 -16.59 -6.61
N LEU A 23 -46.73 -15.29 -6.33
CA LEU A 23 -47.41 -14.40 -5.35
C LEU A 23 -48.96 -14.50 -5.38
N PRO A 24 -49.67 -14.13 -4.28
CA PRO A 24 -50.16 -12.74 -4.15
C PRO A 24 -50.17 -12.12 -2.72
N SER A 25 -49.75 -10.83 -2.66
CA SER A 25 -50.24 -9.70 -1.84
C SER A 25 -51.09 -9.89 -0.56
N SER A 26 -50.71 -9.24 0.57
CA SER A 26 -51.31 -7.94 1.01
C SER A 26 -51.14 -7.56 2.50
N PHE A 27 -50.58 -6.34 2.71
CA PHE A 27 -50.98 -5.26 3.66
C PHE A 27 -50.85 -5.30 5.20
N TYR A 28 -50.23 -4.20 5.71
CA TYR A 28 -50.39 -3.47 7.00
C TYR A 28 -50.16 -4.22 8.34
N HIS A 29 -49.55 -3.69 9.42
CA HIS A 29 -49.36 -2.31 9.89
C HIS A 29 -48.34 -2.25 11.06
N PHE A 30 -47.95 -1.03 11.47
CA PHE A 30 -47.16 -0.71 12.68
C PHE A 30 -47.90 -1.05 13.99
N HIS A 31 -47.16 -1.34 15.07
CA HIS A 31 -47.13 -0.63 16.38
C HIS A 31 -46.29 -1.45 17.37
N LEU A 32 -45.22 -0.92 17.99
CA LEU A 32 -45.19 -0.10 19.23
C LEU A 32 -45.61 -0.85 20.52
N LEU A 33 -44.79 -0.66 21.56
CA LEU A 33 -44.92 -1.17 22.93
C LEU A 33 -46.30 -0.87 23.55
N PRO A 34 -46.71 -1.65 24.56
CA PRO A 34 -47.02 -0.97 25.82
C PRO A 34 -46.50 -1.65 27.09
N SER A 35 -46.42 -0.81 28.13
CA SER A 35 -45.94 -1.07 29.48
C SER A 35 -47.00 -1.63 30.42
N LEU A 36 -46.56 -2.02 31.63
CA LEU A 36 -47.32 -2.08 32.89
C LEU A 36 -48.57 -3.00 32.94
N PHE A 37 -48.44 -4.10 33.67
CA PHE A 37 -49.58 -4.71 34.38
C PHE A 37 -49.52 -4.39 35.88
N ILE A 38 -50.57 -3.73 36.35
CA ILE A 38 -50.85 -3.49 37.77
C ILE A 38 -51.75 -4.63 38.26
N PHE A 39 -51.38 -5.30 39.35
CA PHE A 39 -52.31 -6.16 40.08
C PHE A 39 -52.68 -5.54 41.43
N HIS A 40 -53.96 -5.20 41.59
CA HIS A 40 -54.57 -4.94 42.88
C HIS A 40 -54.88 -6.25 43.59
N SER A 41 -54.68 -6.30 44.90
CA SER A 41 -55.41 -7.22 45.78
C SER A 41 -55.56 -6.57 47.16
N THR A 42 -56.80 -6.27 47.51
CA THR A 42 -57.21 -5.66 48.77
C THR A 42 -57.52 -6.73 49.80
N MET A 43 -56.98 -6.63 51.01
CA MET A 43 -57.55 -7.33 52.16
C MET A 43 -57.36 -6.59 53.50
N ALA A 44 -58.49 -6.34 54.15
CA ALA A 44 -58.77 -6.12 55.57
C ALA A 44 -57.78 -5.31 56.46
N LEU A 45 -58.33 -4.25 57.06
CA LEU A 45 -57.78 -3.56 58.23
C LEU A 45 -58.09 -4.32 59.54
N THR A 46 -57.12 -4.40 60.45
CA THR A 46 -57.23 -3.81 61.82
C THR A 46 -55.88 -3.92 62.57
N PRO A 47 -55.61 -3.06 63.57
CA PRO A 47 -54.23 -2.76 63.99
C PRO A 47 -53.79 -3.45 65.29
N VAL A 48 -52.48 -3.68 65.48
CA VAL A 48 -51.85 -3.65 66.82
C VAL A 48 -50.30 -3.49 66.75
N ARG A 49 -49.83 -2.40 67.37
CA ARG A 49 -48.55 -2.17 68.09
C ARG A 49 -47.15 -2.40 67.46
N LYS A 50 -46.41 -1.27 67.47
CA LYS A 50 -44.96 -1.08 67.74
C LYS A 50 -43.93 -1.59 66.71
N LEU A 51 -43.33 -0.62 66.01
CA LEU A 51 -42.01 -0.75 65.38
C LEU A 51 -40.92 -1.00 66.44
N GLY A 52 -39.97 -1.87 66.11
CA GLY A 52 -38.59 -1.83 66.60
C GLY A 52 -37.64 -1.37 65.47
N PRO A 53 -36.53 -0.66 65.75
CA PRO A 53 -35.69 -0.07 64.72
C PRO A 53 -34.55 -1.02 64.30
N ASP A 54 -34.74 -1.84 63.26
CA ASP A 54 -33.63 -2.65 62.72
C ASP A 54 -33.75 -3.09 61.24
N TYR A 55 -34.68 -2.51 60.47
CA TYR A 55 -34.92 -2.92 59.06
C TYR A 55 -34.74 -1.80 58.02
N ARG A 56 -34.46 -0.57 58.47
CA ARG A 56 -34.23 0.57 57.58
C ARG A 56 -32.74 0.74 57.25
N ASP A 57 -31.88 0.54 58.24
CA ASP A 57 -30.44 0.78 58.12
C ASP A 57 -29.74 -0.29 57.28
N ILE A 58 -30.22 -1.56 57.32
CA ILE A 58 -29.73 -2.63 56.44
C ILE A 58 -29.97 -2.29 54.96
N LYS A 59 -31.14 -1.71 54.62
CA LYS A 59 -31.44 -1.32 53.23
C LYS A 59 -30.65 -0.11 52.77
N VAL A 60 -30.40 0.86 53.65
CA VAL A 60 -29.56 2.03 53.35
C VAL A 60 -28.09 1.63 53.21
N ALA A 61 -27.60 0.72 54.05
CA ALA A 61 -26.26 0.15 53.95
C ALA A 61 -26.04 -0.64 52.65
N LEU A 62 -26.97 -1.53 52.25
CA LEU A 62 -26.86 -2.23 50.96
C LEU A 62 -26.91 -1.28 49.76
N LEU A 63 -27.74 -0.23 49.81
CA LEU A 63 -27.81 0.76 48.74
C LEU A 63 -26.51 1.59 48.65
N LEU A 64 -25.93 1.96 49.79
CA LEU A 64 -24.64 2.66 49.85
C LEU A 64 -23.47 1.78 49.39
N VAL A 65 -23.46 0.49 49.71
CA VAL A 65 -22.44 -0.45 49.21
C VAL A 65 -22.52 -0.59 47.68
N LEU A 66 -23.72 -0.62 47.10
CA LEU A 66 -23.90 -0.63 45.63
C LEU A 66 -23.56 0.72 44.96
N LEU A 67 -23.66 1.84 45.67
CA LEU A 67 -23.29 3.17 45.17
C LEU A 67 -21.81 3.52 45.39
N LEU A 68 -21.11 2.82 46.28
CA LEU A 68 -19.69 3.02 46.60
C LEU A 68 -18.78 1.94 46.03
N SER A 69 -19.31 0.89 45.43
CA SER A 69 -18.56 0.00 44.55
C SER A 69 -18.42 0.66 43.17
N PRO A 70 -17.25 1.23 42.79
CA PRO A 70 -17.01 1.48 41.38
C PRO A 70 -17.03 0.13 40.69
N ALA A 71 -18.02 -0.10 39.83
CA ALA A 71 -17.98 -1.17 38.85
C ALA A 71 -16.87 -0.82 37.85
N VAL A 72 -15.62 -1.04 38.25
CA VAL A 72 -14.48 -1.10 37.34
C VAL A 72 -14.73 -2.34 36.48
N PHE A 73 -15.48 -2.13 35.40
CA PHE A 73 -15.42 -3.00 34.25
C PHE A 73 -13.98 -2.93 33.77
N CYS A 74 -13.16 -3.86 34.26
CA CYS A 74 -11.84 -4.11 33.73
C CYS A 74 -12.10 -4.67 32.33
N VAL A 75 -12.19 -3.78 31.34
CA VAL A 75 -12.11 -4.17 29.93
C VAL A 75 -10.85 -5.03 29.84
N PRO A 76 -10.94 -6.28 29.35
CA PRO A 76 -9.77 -7.13 29.22
C PRO A 76 -8.75 -6.38 28.38
N ASN A 77 -7.61 -6.03 28.99
CA ASN A 77 -6.50 -5.48 28.23
C ASN A 77 -5.91 -6.63 27.40
N ASP A 78 -6.43 -6.78 26.18
CA ASP A 78 -5.94 -7.69 25.14
C ASP A 78 -4.42 -7.54 24.95
N GLY A 79 -3.85 -6.39 25.32
CA GLY A 79 -2.44 -6.04 25.22
C GLY A 79 -2.06 -5.55 23.84
N LEU A 80 -3.07 -5.22 23.02
CA LEU A 80 -2.90 -4.65 21.70
C LEU A 80 -2.71 -3.14 21.86
N VAL A 81 -1.66 -2.62 21.25
CA VAL A 81 -1.41 -1.18 21.20
C VAL A 81 -2.03 -0.66 19.92
N ARG A 82 -3.18 -0.02 20.07
CA ARG A 82 -4.03 0.44 18.97
C ARG A 82 -3.76 1.92 18.68
N ILE A 83 -3.43 2.21 17.43
CA ILE A 83 -3.06 3.54 16.93
C ILE A 83 -4.06 3.90 15.83
N GLY A 84 -5.02 4.76 16.16
CA GLY A 84 -6.01 5.25 15.21
C GLY A 84 -5.36 6.07 14.09
N LEU A 85 -5.63 5.71 12.85
CA LEU A 85 -5.14 6.38 11.65
C LEU A 85 -6.19 7.35 11.12
N LYS A 86 -5.74 8.53 10.68
CA LYS A 86 -6.55 9.57 10.06
C LYS A 86 -6.37 9.52 8.55
N LYS A 87 -7.47 9.64 7.81
CA LYS A 87 -7.48 9.77 6.34
C LYS A 87 -7.80 11.21 5.94
N LYS A 88 -7.15 11.75 4.91
CA LYS A 88 -7.51 13.07 4.31
C LYS A 88 -7.80 12.94 2.81
N LYS A 89 -8.75 13.75 2.32
CA LYS A 89 -9.10 13.86 0.90
C LYS A 89 -8.05 14.68 0.14
N LEU A 90 -7.74 14.28 -1.10
CA LEU A 90 -6.74 14.91 -1.96
C LEU A 90 -7.14 16.31 -2.47
N ASP A 91 -8.42 16.68 -2.37
CA ASP A 91 -9.08 17.86 -2.95
C ASP A 91 -8.39 19.23 -2.72
N GLN A 92 -7.50 19.35 -1.73
CA GLN A 92 -6.82 20.61 -1.41
C GLN A 92 -5.50 20.85 -2.14
N ILE A 93 -4.91 19.84 -2.80
CA ILE A 93 -3.62 20.01 -3.52
C ILE A 93 -3.82 20.83 -4.82
N ASN A 94 -4.90 20.55 -5.56
CA ASN A 94 -5.08 21.09 -6.92
C ASN A 94 -5.53 22.57 -7.01
N ARG A 95 -5.83 23.25 -5.90
CA ARG A 95 -6.04 24.72 -5.91
C ARG A 95 -4.75 25.52 -6.24
N PHE A 96 -3.58 24.89 -6.16
CA PHE A 96 -2.31 25.49 -6.59
C PHE A 96 -1.91 25.15 -8.04
N ASP A 97 -2.38 24.03 -8.60
CA ASP A 97 -2.02 23.62 -9.97
C ASP A 97 -2.92 24.26 -11.04
N SER A 98 -4.11 24.73 -10.68
CA SER A 98 -4.98 25.48 -11.59
C SER A 98 -4.47 26.92 -11.85
N ARG A 99 -3.53 27.03 -12.80
CA ARG A 99 -3.02 28.23 -13.53
C ARG A 99 -1.65 28.80 -13.15
N GLU A 100 -1.16 28.71 -11.91
CA GLU A 100 0.12 29.36 -11.53
C GLU A 100 1.34 28.40 -11.46
N GLY A 101 1.13 27.12 -11.15
CA GLY A 101 2.23 26.14 -11.03
C GLY A 101 3.05 25.92 -12.31
N ARG A 102 2.43 26.01 -13.49
CA ARG A 102 3.12 25.82 -14.79
C ARG A 102 4.16 26.90 -15.08
N THR A 103 3.92 28.12 -14.61
CA THR A 103 4.81 29.28 -14.85
C THR A 103 6.12 29.19 -14.06
N LEU A 104 6.11 28.47 -12.93
CA LEU A 104 7.28 28.28 -12.06
C LEU A 104 8.18 27.10 -12.45
N ARG A 105 7.72 26.17 -13.31
CA ARG A 105 8.56 25.07 -13.82
C ARG A 105 9.59 25.54 -14.85
N ALA A 106 9.29 26.58 -15.64
CA ALA A 106 10.15 27.03 -16.74
C ALA A 106 11.52 27.63 -16.31
N PRO A 107 11.64 28.45 -15.25
CA PRO A 107 12.93 29.06 -14.88
C PRO A 107 13.89 28.10 -14.17
N MET A 108 13.36 27.08 -13.48
CA MET A 108 14.15 26.16 -12.63
C MET A 108 15.11 25.27 -13.42
N ARG A 109 14.95 25.15 -14.74
CA ARG A 109 15.84 24.37 -15.63
C ARG A 109 17.29 24.87 -15.66
N LYS A 110 17.56 26.10 -15.21
CA LYS A 110 18.89 26.73 -15.29
C LYS A 110 19.79 26.52 -14.05
N TYR A 111 19.25 26.05 -12.93
CA TYR A 111 20.00 25.92 -11.66
C TYR A 111 20.48 24.50 -11.31
N TYR A 112 20.03 23.47 -12.02
CA TYR A 112 20.42 22.07 -11.76
C TYR A 112 21.76 21.63 -12.41
N LEU A 113 22.45 22.51 -13.14
CA LEU A 113 23.61 22.14 -13.95
C LEU A 113 24.99 22.33 -13.29
N HIS A 114 25.08 22.71 -12.00
CA HIS A 114 26.35 22.88 -11.29
C HIS A 114 26.31 22.24 -9.90
N GLY A 115 26.85 21.02 -9.80
CA GLY A 115 26.94 20.27 -8.56
C GLY A 115 27.76 18.99 -8.71
N ASN A 116 29.06 19.10 -8.99
CA ASN A 116 29.99 17.97 -8.80
C ASN A 116 30.12 17.67 -7.30
N LEU A 117 29.94 16.42 -6.87
CA LEU A 117 30.73 15.77 -5.81
C LEU A 117 30.28 14.32 -5.53
N GLY A 118 31.16 13.37 -5.85
CA GLY A 118 31.38 12.13 -5.08
C GLY A 118 30.30 11.06 -5.13
N ASP A 119 30.42 10.12 -6.07
CA ASP A 119 29.71 8.85 -6.03
C ASP A 119 30.19 8.01 -4.83
N THR A 120 29.22 7.49 -4.07
CA THR A 120 29.39 6.28 -3.24
C THR A 120 28.30 5.30 -3.67
N GLU A 121 28.74 4.10 -4.04
CA GLU A 121 27.87 3.03 -4.55
C GLU A 121 26.90 2.54 -3.48
N ASP A 122 25.61 2.81 -3.68
CA ASP A 122 24.49 2.05 -3.10
C ASP A 122 23.49 1.79 -4.24
N ALA A 123 22.87 0.61 -4.27
CA ALA A 123 21.88 0.27 -5.29
C ALA A 123 20.56 1.01 -5.02
N ILE A 124 20.41 2.19 -5.62
CA ILE A 124 19.28 3.10 -5.37
C ILE A 124 17.99 2.54 -6.02
N VAL A 125 17.09 1.97 -5.21
CA VAL A 125 15.69 1.69 -5.59
C VAL A 125 14.79 2.83 -5.08
N GLU A 126 14.81 3.97 -5.77
CA GLU A 126 14.22 5.26 -5.38
C GLU A 126 12.68 5.38 -5.60
N LEU A 127 11.89 4.35 -5.26
CA LEU A 127 10.48 4.27 -5.68
C LEU A 127 9.49 4.69 -4.58
N LYS A 128 9.41 5.99 -4.27
CA LYS A 128 8.49 6.52 -3.24
C LYS A 128 7.81 7.84 -3.59
N ASN A 129 6.48 7.81 -3.69
CA ASN A 129 5.65 8.99 -3.92
C ASN A 129 4.68 9.22 -2.75
N TYR A 130 4.99 10.21 -1.90
CA TYR A 130 4.15 10.59 -0.76
C TYR A 130 3.14 11.70 -1.07
N MET A 131 3.08 12.23 -2.31
CA MET A 131 2.03 13.21 -2.68
C MET A 131 0.63 12.60 -2.51
N ASP A 132 0.54 11.29 -2.69
CA ASP A 132 -0.70 10.52 -2.69
C ASP A 132 -0.89 9.70 -1.40
N ALA A 133 -0.05 9.89 -0.36
CA ALA A 133 -0.12 9.14 0.89
C ALA A 133 -1.37 9.51 1.71
N GLN A 134 -2.23 8.53 1.97
CA GLN A 134 -3.60 8.78 2.48
C GLN A 134 -3.79 8.59 3.99
N TYR A 135 -2.90 7.90 4.69
CA TYR A 135 -3.07 7.52 6.09
C TYR A 135 -1.88 7.96 6.96
N PHE A 136 -2.18 8.55 8.10
CA PHE A 136 -1.18 9.02 9.06
C PHE A 136 -1.74 8.93 10.49
N GLY A 137 -0.85 8.80 11.47
CA GLY A 137 -1.19 8.88 12.89
C GLY A 137 -0.29 9.86 13.62
N GLU A 138 -0.37 9.87 14.95
CA GLU A 138 0.40 10.79 15.80
C GLU A 138 1.45 10.05 16.62
N VAL A 139 2.65 10.63 16.69
CA VAL A 139 3.75 10.18 17.54
C VAL A 139 4.29 11.34 18.38
N GLY A 140 4.78 11.02 19.56
CA GLY A 140 5.47 11.98 20.43
C GLY A 140 6.99 11.79 20.37
N VAL A 141 7.76 12.87 20.38
CA VAL A 141 9.23 12.81 20.51
C VAL A 141 9.67 13.71 21.67
N GLY A 142 10.45 13.15 22.58
CA GLY A 142 11.05 13.85 23.72
C GLY A 142 10.23 13.88 25.01
N THR A 143 10.82 14.49 26.04
CA THR A 143 10.23 14.62 27.39
C THR A 143 10.32 16.07 27.88
N PRO A 144 9.21 16.84 27.91
CA PRO A 144 7.85 16.47 27.53
C PRO A 144 7.70 16.17 26.04
N SER A 145 6.70 15.32 25.73
CA SER A 145 6.39 14.87 24.38
C SER A 145 6.02 16.02 23.44
N GLN A 146 6.76 16.15 22.34
CA GLN A 146 6.43 17.02 21.21
C GLN A 146 5.71 16.17 20.15
N THR A 147 4.46 16.50 19.81
CA THR A 147 3.65 15.68 18.89
C THR A 147 3.95 15.99 17.42
N PHE A 148 4.00 14.95 16.60
CA PHE A 148 4.15 14.99 15.14
C PHE A 148 3.11 14.09 14.49
N THR A 149 2.59 14.53 13.35
CA THR A 149 1.79 13.69 12.45
C THR A 149 2.75 12.92 11.55
N VAL A 150 2.67 11.60 11.48
CA VAL A 150 3.58 10.79 10.65
C VAL A 150 2.86 9.73 9.82
N ILE A 151 3.42 9.44 8.65
CA ILE A 151 3.12 8.20 7.92
C ILE A 151 3.81 7.05 8.64
N PHE A 152 3.10 5.94 8.85
CA PHE A 152 3.68 4.67 9.25
C PHE A 152 3.98 3.88 7.98
N ASP A 153 5.26 3.69 7.66
CA ASP A 153 5.73 3.31 6.32
C ASP A 153 6.50 1.98 6.37
N THR A 154 5.89 0.89 5.91
CA THR A 154 6.56 -0.42 5.83
C THR A 154 7.62 -0.52 4.72
N GLY A 155 7.67 0.42 3.77
CA GLY A 155 8.72 0.49 2.76
C GLY A 155 9.99 1.23 3.18
N SER A 156 10.06 1.85 4.37
CA SER A 156 11.28 2.51 4.89
C SER A 156 11.54 2.14 6.34
N SER A 157 12.73 2.44 6.85
CA SER A 157 13.20 1.96 8.17
C SER A 157 13.64 3.08 9.13
N ASN A 158 13.82 4.31 8.64
CA ASN A 158 14.19 5.45 9.49
C ASN A 158 12.93 6.18 10.02
N LEU A 159 13.02 6.66 11.27
CA LEU A 159 12.16 7.74 11.77
C LEU A 159 12.81 9.09 11.44
N TRP A 160 12.05 10.04 10.91
CA TRP A 160 12.49 11.43 10.75
C TRP A 160 11.36 12.42 11.00
N VAL A 161 11.72 13.60 11.52
CA VAL A 161 10.80 14.73 11.76
C VAL A 161 11.51 16.07 11.48
N PRO A 162 10.78 17.16 11.18
CA PRO A 162 11.39 18.46 10.90
C PRO A 162 12.10 19.02 12.13
N SER A 163 13.31 19.54 11.95
CA SER A 163 14.09 20.13 13.04
C SER A 163 13.73 21.60 13.26
N ALA A 164 13.79 22.07 14.50
CA ALA A 164 13.85 23.51 14.81
C ALA A 164 15.06 24.23 14.18
N LYS A 165 16.04 23.47 13.67
CA LYS A 165 17.21 23.95 12.93
C LYS A 165 16.97 24.02 11.41
N CYS A 166 15.77 23.66 10.92
CA CYS A 166 15.37 23.85 9.53
C CYS A 166 14.95 25.31 9.28
N TYR A 167 15.87 26.09 8.71
CA TYR A 167 15.68 27.54 8.46
C TYR A 167 15.43 27.91 7.00
N PHE A 168 15.72 27.03 6.04
CA PHE A 168 15.77 27.39 4.62
C PHE A 168 14.78 26.63 3.72
N SER A 169 14.13 25.56 4.23
CA SER A 169 13.05 24.88 3.52
C SER A 169 11.70 25.44 3.92
N VAL A 170 10.90 25.83 2.92
CA VAL A 170 9.57 26.40 3.10
C VAL A 170 8.61 25.41 3.77
N ALA A 171 8.74 24.10 3.49
CA ALA A 171 7.99 23.01 4.11
C ALA A 171 8.04 23.08 5.65
N CYS A 172 9.23 23.23 6.23
CA CYS A 172 9.47 23.36 7.66
C CYS A 172 8.79 24.57 8.35
N TYR A 173 8.19 25.51 7.61
CA TYR A 173 7.41 26.61 8.20
C TYR A 173 5.93 26.27 8.38
N PHE A 174 5.44 25.23 7.70
CA PHE A 174 4.05 24.76 7.77
C PHE A 174 3.88 23.49 8.62
N HIS A 175 4.98 22.85 9.01
CA HIS A 175 5.01 21.61 9.79
C HIS A 175 5.54 21.80 11.23
N SER A 176 5.16 20.86 12.10
CA SER A 176 5.64 20.76 13.48
C SER A 176 7.16 20.54 13.49
N LYS A 177 7.87 21.15 14.45
CA LYS A 177 9.34 21.10 14.52
C LYS A 177 9.85 20.63 15.87
N TYR A 178 10.73 19.62 15.86
CA TYR A 178 11.40 19.09 17.04
C TYR A 178 12.45 20.06 17.58
N LYS A 179 12.34 20.35 18.87
CA LYS A 179 13.23 21.21 19.63
C LYS A 179 13.97 20.37 20.65
N SER A 180 15.19 19.94 20.29
CA SER A 180 16.08 19.19 21.20
C SER A 180 16.34 19.90 22.53
N SER A 181 16.37 21.25 22.54
CA SER A 181 16.53 22.05 23.77
C SER A 181 15.32 22.09 24.69
N GLN A 182 14.17 21.53 24.27
CA GLN A 182 12.95 21.43 25.07
C GLN A 182 12.67 20.00 25.55
N SER A 183 13.55 19.04 25.22
CA SER A 183 13.48 17.67 25.72
C SER A 183 14.56 17.42 26.77
N SER A 184 14.15 16.91 27.93
CA SER A 184 15.02 16.48 29.02
C SER A 184 15.65 15.10 28.81
N THR A 185 15.18 14.33 27.83
CA THR A 185 15.68 12.99 27.49
C THR A 185 16.49 12.95 26.19
N TYR A 186 16.64 14.10 25.53
CA TYR A 186 17.45 14.26 24.33
C TYR A 186 18.92 13.92 24.59
N GLN A 187 19.48 13.09 23.71
CA GLN A 187 20.90 12.80 23.59
C GLN A 187 21.39 13.15 22.19
N LYS A 188 22.52 13.86 22.11
CA LYS A 188 23.12 14.28 20.84
C LYS A 188 23.87 13.12 20.20
N ASN A 189 23.42 12.69 19.02
CA ASN A 189 24.17 11.82 18.11
C ASN A 189 24.98 12.70 17.12
N GLY A 190 24.31 13.37 16.20
CA GLY A 190 24.89 14.38 15.29
C GLY A 190 25.46 13.83 13.98
N THR A 191 25.39 12.53 13.74
CA THR A 191 25.78 11.90 12.47
C THR A 191 24.90 12.42 11.33
N SER A 192 25.49 12.92 10.24
CA SER A 192 24.73 13.43 9.09
C SER A 192 23.93 12.33 8.40
N ALA A 193 22.75 12.68 7.86
CA ALA A 193 21.89 11.76 7.13
C ALA A 193 21.17 12.48 5.97
N ALA A 194 20.95 11.75 4.88
CA ALA A 194 20.10 12.17 3.77
C ALA A 194 19.25 10.98 3.32
N ILE A 195 18.01 11.23 2.91
CA ILE A 195 17.14 10.23 2.29
C ILE A 195 16.56 10.83 1.02
N HIS A 196 16.65 10.06 -0.06
CA HIS A 196 16.05 10.38 -1.34
C HIS A 196 14.80 9.51 -1.55
N TYR A 197 13.77 10.12 -2.11
CA TYR A 197 12.47 9.53 -2.40
C TYR A 197 12.08 9.89 -3.83
N GLY A 198 11.29 9.04 -4.48
CA GLY A 198 10.88 9.22 -5.88
C GLY A 198 10.23 10.56 -6.24
N THR A 199 9.70 11.33 -5.28
CA THR A 199 9.21 12.71 -5.49
C THR A 199 9.85 13.79 -4.62
N GLY A 200 10.87 13.49 -3.81
CA GLY A 200 11.48 14.48 -2.92
C GLY A 200 12.70 13.97 -2.15
N SER A 201 13.35 14.82 -1.35
CA SER A 201 14.44 14.38 -0.48
C SER A 201 14.46 15.14 0.83
N ILE A 202 15.08 14.55 1.85
CA ILE A 202 15.34 15.20 3.14
C ILE A 202 16.83 15.07 3.49
N SER A 203 17.39 16.06 4.18
CA SER A 203 18.73 15.96 4.76
C SER A 203 18.83 16.66 6.11
N GLY A 204 19.66 16.11 6.98
CA GLY A 204 19.73 16.48 8.39
C GLY A 204 20.81 15.70 9.12
N PHE A 205 20.55 15.38 10.38
CA PHE A 205 21.44 14.62 11.23
C PHE A 205 20.64 13.78 12.24
N PHE A 206 21.24 12.70 12.73
CA PHE A 206 20.66 11.87 13.77
C PHE A 206 20.65 12.55 15.14
N SER A 207 19.58 12.34 15.87
CA SER A 207 19.39 12.67 17.28
C SER A 207 18.78 11.47 17.98
N GLN A 208 19.00 11.34 19.28
CA GLN A 208 18.41 10.26 20.08
C GLN A 208 17.47 10.86 21.14
N ASP A 209 16.28 10.28 21.29
CA ASP A 209 15.35 10.66 22.35
C ASP A 209 14.33 9.53 22.61
N ASN A 210 13.42 9.73 23.56
CA ASN A 210 12.28 8.85 23.74
C ASN A 210 11.19 9.17 22.70
N VAL A 211 10.58 8.13 22.13
CA VAL A 211 9.48 8.24 21.16
C VAL A 211 8.23 7.56 21.72
N LYS A 212 7.11 8.28 21.76
CA LYS A 212 5.80 7.76 22.16
C LYS A 212 4.98 7.37 20.92
N VAL A 213 4.53 6.12 20.83
CA VAL A 213 3.66 5.61 19.74
C VAL A 213 2.46 4.89 20.37
N GLY A 214 1.25 5.38 20.13
CA GLY A 214 0.09 4.96 20.93
C GLY A 214 0.37 5.23 22.41
N ASP A 215 0.27 4.22 23.27
CA ASP A 215 0.70 4.31 24.68
C ASP A 215 2.10 3.76 24.98
N LEU A 216 2.84 3.27 23.97
CA LEU A 216 4.21 2.80 24.15
C LEU A 216 5.18 3.96 24.24
N LEU A 217 6.12 3.90 25.20
CA LEU A 217 7.26 4.79 25.31
C LEU A 217 8.54 4.04 24.94
N VAL A 218 8.94 4.15 23.68
CA VAL A 218 10.20 3.61 23.15
C VAL A 218 11.34 4.51 23.61
N LYS A 219 12.29 3.96 24.36
CA LYS A 219 13.42 4.74 24.88
C LYS A 219 14.61 4.73 23.94
N ASN A 220 15.42 5.77 23.99
CA ASN A 220 16.71 5.86 23.27
C ASN A 220 16.60 5.57 21.77
N GLN A 221 15.53 6.04 21.13
CA GLN A 221 15.33 5.87 19.69
C GLN A 221 16.17 6.89 18.93
N ASP A 222 17.01 6.42 18.00
CA ASP A 222 17.68 7.27 17.02
C ASP A 222 16.69 7.67 15.89
N PHE A 223 16.69 8.95 15.52
CA PHE A 223 15.87 9.50 14.45
C PHE A 223 16.55 10.68 13.77
N ILE A 224 16.14 11.02 12.55
CA ILE A 224 16.73 12.13 11.81
C ILE A 224 15.97 13.43 12.11
N GLU A 225 16.69 14.44 12.58
CA GLU A 225 16.27 15.84 12.60
C GLU A 225 16.46 16.45 11.20
N ALA A 226 15.38 16.54 10.41
CA ALA A 226 15.46 17.10 9.06
C ALA A 226 15.74 18.62 9.10
N THR A 227 16.81 19.06 8.42
CA THR A 227 17.22 20.47 8.34
C THR A 227 16.93 21.10 6.98
N ARG A 228 16.70 20.25 5.97
CA ARG A 228 16.35 20.61 4.61
C ARG A 228 15.37 19.56 4.08
N GLU A 229 14.25 20.06 3.60
CA GLU A 229 13.17 19.34 2.91
C GLU A 229 12.91 20.09 1.58
N PRO A 230 13.75 19.89 0.55
CA PRO A 230 13.50 20.43 -0.79
C PRO A 230 12.32 19.75 -1.48
N GLY A 231 11.65 20.51 -2.36
CA GLY A 231 10.60 20.00 -3.24
C GLY A 231 9.17 20.42 -2.86
N ILE A 232 8.23 20.17 -3.77
CA ILE A 232 6.80 20.44 -3.56
C ILE A 232 6.14 19.42 -2.63
N THR A 233 6.66 18.19 -2.57
CA THR A 233 6.06 17.09 -1.80
C THR A 233 5.88 17.43 -0.32
N PHE A 234 6.94 17.86 0.36
CA PHE A 234 6.86 18.25 1.76
C PHE A 234 6.20 19.62 1.98
N LEU A 235 5.97 20.42 0.94
CA LEU A 235 5.19 21.66 1.05
C LEU A 235 3.67 21.40 0.95
N ALA A 236 3.25 20.45 0.12
CA ALA A 236 1.86 20.06 -0.06
C ALA A 236 1.37 19.06 1.02
N ALA A 237 2.30 18.33 1.65
CA ALA A 237 2.07 17.32 2.67
C ALA A 237 1.08 17.74 3.77
N LYS A 238 0.50 16.72 4.42
CA LYS A 238 -0.41 16.85 5.57
C LYS A 238 0.08 16.07 6.80
N PHE A 239 1.32 15.61 6.73
CA PHE A 239 2.10 14.91 7.74
C PHE A 239 3.40 15.69 7.95
N ASP A 240 3.94 15.67 9.17
CA ASP A 240 5.19 16.33 9.52
C ASP A 240 6.42 15.46 9.15
N GLY A 241 6.31 14.14 9.29
CA GLY A 241 7.43 13.21 9.04
C GLY A 241 6.99 11.77 8.75
N ILE A 242 7.93 10.83 8.83
CA ILE A 242 7.70 9.41 8.54
C ILE A 242 8.34 8.55 9.62
N LEU A 243 7.63 7.50 10.03
CA LEU A 243 8.10 6.44 10.90
C LEU A 243 8.20 5.15 10.10
N GLY A 244 9.42 4.77 9.75
CA GLY A 244 9.72 3.52 9.05
C GLY A 244 9.47 2.27 9.90
N LEU A 245 8.81 1.28 9.29
CA LEU A 245 8.50 -0.05 9.84
C LEU A 245 9.16 -1.21 9.06
N GLY A 246 10.00 -0.89 8.08
CA GLY A 246 10.85 -1.83 7.35
C GLY A 246 11.97 -2.44 8.22
N PHE A 247 12.82 -3.26 7.60
CA PHE A 247 13.93 -3.91 8.30
C PHE A 247 15.18 -3.01 8.35
N GLN A 248 16.04 -3.24 9.33
CA GLN A 248 17.21 -2.39 9.58
C GLN A 248 18.18 -2.34 8.39
N GLU A 249 18.23 -3.38 7.55
CA GLU A 249 19.10 -3.49 6.37
C GLU A 249 18.93 -2.36 5.33
N ILE A 250 17.78 -1.67 5.29
CA ILE A 250 17.54 -0.50 4.41
C ILE A 250 17.51 0.84 5.18
N SER A 251 17.99 0.85 6.43
CA SER A 251 18.04 2.03 7.28
C SER A 251 19.31 2.83 7.00
N VAL A 252 19.16 4.13 6.72
CA VAL A 252 20.32 5.03 6.57
C VAL A 252 21.16 5.00 7.84
N ALA A 253 22.48 4.83 7.65
CA ALA A 253 23.48 4.68 8.71
C ALA A 253 23.23 3.51 9.70
N ASP A 254 22.56 2.43 9.25
CA ASP A 254 22.27 1.23 10.06
C ASP A 254 21.50 1.55 11.37
N ALA A 255 20.69 2.61 11.35
CA ALA A 255 19.96 3.05 12.54
C ALA A 255 18.82 2.08 12.89
N VAL A 256 18.75 1.65 14.16
CA VAL A 256 17.77 0.67 14.64
C VAL A 256 16.33 1.21 14.51
N PRO A 257 15.43 0.56 13.73
CA PRO A 257 14.06 1.03 13.53
C PRO A 257 13.23 1.03 14.82
N VAL A 258 12.18 1.87 14.85
CA VAL A 258 11.29 1.98 16.02
C VAL A 258 10.69 0.63 16.42
N TRP A 259 10.27 -0.16 15.43
CA TRP A 259 9.71 -1.50 15.65
C TRP A 259 10.71 -2.46 16.35
N TYR A 260 11.99 -2.38 15.99
CA TYR A 260 13.03 -3.21 16.62
C TYR A 260 13.19 -2.84 18.09
N ASN A 261 13.20 -1.54 18.40
CA ASN A 261 13.24 -1.08 19.79
C ASN A 261 11.96 -1.40 20.58
N VAL A 262 10.78 -1.39 19.95
CA VAL A 262 9.52 -1.86 20.57
C VAL A 262 9.62 -3.31 21.02
N VAL A 263 10.10 -4.19 20.14
CA VAL A 263 10.28 -5.63 20.44
C VAL A 263 11.39 -5.85 21.47
N ASN A 264 12.57 -5.25 21.27
CA ASN A 264 13.74 -5.42 22.14
C ASN A 264 13.52 -4.90 23.57
N GLN A 265 12.69 -3.86 23.74
CA GLN A 265 12.33 -3.32 25.05
C GLN A 265 11.16 -4.06 25.72
N GLY A 266 10.63 -5.11 25.08
CA GLY A 266 9.54 -5.93 25.64
C GLY A 266 8.21 -5.19 25.74
N LEU A 267 7.96 -4.21 24.86
CA LEU A 267 6.80 -3.33 24.92
C LEU A 267 5.52 -3.94 24.31
N VAL A 268 5.63 -5.08 23.62
CA VAL A 268 4.53 -5.81 22.97
C VAL A 268 4.52 -7.27 23.39
N LYS A 269 3.34 -7.90 23.40
CA LYS A 269 3.19 -9.33 23.74
C LYS A 269 3.67 -10.25 22.62
N GLU A 270 3.29 -9.93 21.38
CA GLU A 270 3.66 -10.69 20.19
C GLU A 270 4.52 -9.82 19.26
N PRO A 271 5.55 -10.36 18.60
CA PRO A 271 6.41 -9.62 17.68
C PRO A 271 5.74 -9.48 16.30
N VAL A 272 4.51 -8.96 16.27
CA VAL A 272 3.74 -8.68 15.05
C VAL A 272 3.08 -7.31 15.12
N PHE A 273 2.81 -6.73 13.96
CA PHE A 273 1.92 -5.58 13.80
C PHE A 273 0.98 -5.81 12.61
N SER A 274 -0.16 -5.12 12.62
CA SER A 274 -1.15 -5.22 11.53
C SER A 274 -1.79 -3.88 11.22
N PHE A 275 -2.13 -3.66 9.96
CA PHE A 275 -2.87 -2.49 9.48
C PHE A 275 -4.28 -2.86 9.05
N TRP A 276 -5.24 -2.04 9.45
CA TRP A 276 -6.54 -1.91 8.80
C TRP A 276 -6.65 -0.50 8.22
N LEU A 277 -6.83 -0.40 6.89
CA LEU A 277 -6.90 0.90 6.20
C LEU A 277 -8.33 1.10 5.66
N ASN A 278 -9.05 2.08 6.22
CA ASN A 278 -10.45 2.29 5.86
C ASN A 278 -10.56 2.99 4.50
N ARG A 279 -11.17 2.30 3.54
CA ARG A 279 -11.42 2.87 2.21
C ARG A 279 -12.49 3.99 2.25
N ASN A 280 -13.44 3.95 3.18
CA ASN A 280 -14.52 4.93 3.28
C ASN A 280 -14.00 6.35 3.61
N VAL A 281 -14.09 7.26 2.63
CA VAL A 281 -13.66 8.67 2.75
C VAL A 281 -14.68 9.59 3.42
N GLU A 282 -15.82 9.06 3.87
CA GLU A 282 -16.87 9.79 4.59
C GLU A 282 -16.98 9.37 6.06
N GLY A 283 -16.26 8.33 6.49
CA GLY A 283 -16.16 7.92 7.89
C GLY A 283 -15.19 8.78 8.70
N GLU A 284 -15.40 8.83 10.02
CA GLU A 284 -14.50 9.54 10.95
C GLU A 284 -13.18 8.77 11.19
N GLU A 285 -13.22 7.43 11.08
CA GLU A 285 -12.07 6.55 11.23
C GLU A 285 -11.36 6.32 9.89
N GLY A 286 -10.09 6.75 9.78
CA GLY A 286 -9.26 6.48 8.61
C GLY A 286 -8.65 5.07 8.60
N GLY A 287 -8.49 4.44 9.75
CA GLY A 287 -7.94 3.09 9.90
C GLY A 287 -7.39 2.86 11.30
N GLU A 288 -6.73 1.72 11.48
CA GLU A 288 -6.05 1.33 12.71
C GLU A 288 -4.71 0.66 12.38
N LEU A 289 -3.66 1.03 13.10
CA LEU A 289 -2.42 0.26 13.22
C LEU A 289 -2.39 -0.39 14.60
N VAL A 290 -2.18 -1.70 14.65
CA VAL A 290 -2.00 -2.45 15.90
C VAL A 290 -0.56 -2.90 16.02
N PHE A 291 0.10 -2.57 17.13
CA PHE A 291 1.36 -3.19 17.55
C PHE A 291 1.05 -4.26 18.62
N GLY A 292 1.67 -5.44 18.49
CA GLY A 292 1.57 -6.53 19.47
C GLY A 292 0.46 -7.55 19.22
N GLY A 293 -0.16 -7.55 18.04
CA GLY A 293 -1.20 -8.51 17.63
C GLY A 293 -2.04 -7.98 16.46
N ILE A 294 -3.27 -8.49 16.32
CA ILE A 294 -4.20 -8.22 15.22
C ILE A 294 -5.62 -8.06 15.77
N ASP A 295 -6.40 -7.08 15.29
CA ASP A 295 -7.82 -6.98 15.66
C ASP A 295 -8.72 -7.93 14.83
N PRO A 296 -9.42 -8.92 15.45
CA PRO A 296 -10.41 -9.76 14.77
C PRO A 296 -11.61 -9.00 14.17
N ASN A 297 -11.90 -7.76 14.58
CA ASN A 297 -12.99 -6.96 14.02
C ASN A 297 -12.71 -6.46 12.59
N HIS A 298 -11.44 -6.43 12.17
CA HIS A 298 -11.00 -5.76 10.96
C HIS A 298 -10.68 -6.68 9.77
N TYR A 299 -10.84 -8.01 9.92
CA TYR A 299 -10.69 -8.98 8.84
C TYR A 299 -11.82 -10.03 8.82
N LYS A 300 -11.84 -10.88 7.80
CA LYS A 300 -12.78 -12.01 7.67
C LYS A 300 -12.03 -13.25 7.19
N GLY A 301 -12.38 -14.42 7.75
CA GLY A 301 -11.67 -15.67 7.45
C GLY A 301 -10.28 -15.71 8.06
N GLU A 302 -9.37 -16.46 7.45
CA GLU A 302 -8.00 -16.65 7.91
C GLU A 302 -7.00 -15.89 7.02
N HIS A 303 -5.94 -15.38 7.64
CA HIS A 303 -4.81 -14.79 6.92
C HIS A 303 -4.07 -15.85 6.09
N THR A 304 -3.63 -15.47 4.87
CA THR A 304 -2.67 -16.27 4.10
C THR A 304 -1.29 -15.72 4.37
N TYR A 305 -0.47 -16.48 5.09
CA TYR A 305 0.91 -16.10 5.36
C TYR A 305 1.83 -16.59 4.24
N VAL A 306 2.68 -15.70 3.76
CA VAL A 306 3.80 -15.97 2.86
C VAL A 306 5.09 -15.51 3.56
N PRO A 307 6.23 -16.22 3.38
CA PRO A 307 7.48 -15.84 4.03
C PRO A 307 8.06 -14.57 3.40
N VAL A 308 8.83 -13.82 4.19
CA VAL A 308 9.66 -12.72 3.65
C VAL A 308 10.81 -13.34 2.86
N THR A 309 10.99 -12.91 1.60
CA THR A 309 11.98 -13.48 0.67
C THR A 309 13.29 -12.70 0.66
N GLN A 310 13.23 -11.38 0.83
CA GLN A 310 14.39 -10.50 0.93
C GLN A 310 14.28 -9.63 2.18
N LYS A 311 15.15 -9.88 3.17
CA LYS A 311 15.17 -9.10 4.42
C LYS A 311 15.72 -7.71 4.14
N GLY A 312 14.88 -6.70 4.35
CA GLY A 312 15.13 -5.29 4.01
C GLY A 312 13.78 -4.60 3.85
N TYR A 313 13.01 -5.08 2.88
CA TYR A 313 11.61 -4.75 2.67
C TYR A 313 10.69 -5.83 3.25
N TRP A 314 9.41 -5.52 3.41
CA TRP A 314 8.36 -6.54 3.62
C TRP A 314 7.99 -7.19 2.27
N GLN A 315 8.99 -7.82 1.65
CA GLN A 315 8.93 -8.45 0.33
C GLN A 315 8.59 -9.93 0.43
N PHE A 316 7.73 -10.41 -0.46
CA PHE A 316 7.33 -11.82 -0.56
C PHE A 316 7.16 -12.25 -2.02
N ASP A 317 7.20 -13.57 -2.26
CA ASP A 317 6.88 -14.13 -3.57
C ASP A 317 5.38 -14.07 -3.85
N MET A 318 5.04 -13.50 -5.00
CA MET A 318 3.72 -13.43 -5.58
C MET A 318 3.68 -14.29 -6.85
N GLY A 319 2.54 -14.90 -7.13
CA GLY A 319 2.26 -15.54 -8.42
C GLY A 319 1.79 -14.55 -9.47
N ASP A 320 0.89 -15.01 -10.33
CA ASP A 320 0.44 -14.24 -11.49
C ASP A 320 -0.53 -13.10 -11.15
N VAL A 321 -0.55 -12.11 -12.05
CA VAL A 321 -1.55 -11.03 -12.11
C VAL A 321 -2.55 -11.37 -13.22
N LEU A 322 -3.84 -11.36 -12.87
CA LEU A 322 -4.95 -11.74 -13.72
C LEU A 322 -5.84 -10.52 -14.03
N ILE A 323 -6.39 -10.47 -15.25
CA ILE A 323 -7.41 -9.51 -15.66
C ILE A 323 -8.64 -10.32 -16.08
N ASP A 324 -9.77 -10.15 -15.37
CA ASP A 324 -10.98 -10.96 -15.54
C ASP A 324 -10.73 -12.48 -15.47
N GLY A 325 -9.84 -12.90 -14.57
CA GLY A 325 -9.40 -14.29 -14.41
C GLY A 325 -8.36 -14.79 -15.43
N GLU A 326 -8.04 -13.99 -16.45
CA GLU A 326 -7.07 -14.34 -17.49
C GLU A 326 -5.65 -13.85 -17.15
N THR A 327 -4.64 -14.71 -17.36
CA THR A 327 -3.23 -14.39 -17.13
C THR A 327 -2.76 -13.15 -17.93
N THR A 328 -1.93 -12.31 -17.31
CA THR A 328 -1.17 -11.23 -17.99
C THR A 328 0.15 -11.72 -18.58
N GLY A 329 0.50 -12.99 -18.34
CA GLY A 329 1.68 -13.70 -18.85
C GLY A 329 2.98 -13.39 -18.12
N PHE A 330 3.23 -12.13 -17.76
CA PHE A 330 4.53 -11.68 -17.25
C PHE A 330 4.86 -12.27 -15.87
N CYS A 331 3.95 -12.21 -14.89
CA CYS A 331 4.16 -12.78 -13.55
C CYS A 331 3.76 -14.27 -13.44
N SER A 332 3.49 -14.96 -14.56
CA SER A 332 3.05 -16.36 -14.55
C SER A 332 4.10 -17.34 -14.00
N SER A 333 5.39 -16.98 -14.05
CA SER A 333 6.50 -17.71 -13.41
C SER A 333 6.80 -17.25 -11.97
N GLY A 334 6.01 -16.32 -11.43
CA GLY A 334 6.25 -15.64 -10.16
C GLY A 334 6.89 -14.26 -10.34
N CYS A 335 6.59 -13.37 -9.39
CA CYS A 335 7.10 -12.02 -9.25
C CYS A 335 7.35 -11.72 -7.76
N SER A 336 8.22 -10.77 -7.42
CA SER A 336 8.28 -10.24 -6.05
C SER A 336 7.22 -9.15 -5.85
N ALA A 337 6.68 -9.05 -4.64
CA ALA A 337 5.79 -7.97 -4.23
C ALA A 337 6.19 -7.45 -2.85
N ILE A 338 5.98 -6.15 -2.58
CA ILE A 338 6.25 -5.50 -1.30
C ILE A 338 4.93 -4.95 -0.76
N ALA A 339 4.63 -5.24 0.52
CA ALA A 339 3.53 -4.57 1.22
C ALA A 339 4.01 -3.21 1.76
N ASP A 340 3.74 -2.13 1.02
CA ASP A 340 4.12 -0.75 1.40
C ASP A 340 2.90 0.07 1.86
N SER A 341 2.81 0.40 3.15
CA SER A 341 1.78 1.28 3.72
C SER A 341 2.06 2.77 3.52
N GLY A 342 3.27 3.14 3.10
CA GLY A 342 3.66 4.52 2.80
C GLY A 342 3.21 5.00 1.42
N THR A 343 2.90 4.06 0.52
CA THR A 343 2.43 4.30 -0.86
C THR A 343 0.94 3.95 -0.99
N SER A 344 0.20 4.66 -1.84
CA SER A 344 -1.25 4.48 -2.04
C SER A 344 -1.65 3.86 -3.38
N LEU A 345 -0.69 3.71 -4.30
CA LEU A 345 -0.87 3.19 -5.66
C LEU A 345 -0.23 1.81 -5.79
N LEU A 346 -0.77 0.99 -6.67
CA LEU A 346 -0.10 -0.25 -7.08
C LEU A 346 0.94 0.09 -8.16
N ALA A 347 2.21 -0.16 -7.86
CA ALA A 347 3.30 -0.09 -8.84
C ALA A 347 3.63 -1.51 -9.34
N GLY A 348 3.90 -1.65 -10.63
CA GLY A 348 4.22 -2.94 -11.24
C GLY A 348 4.81 -2.81 -12.64
N PRO A 349 5.22 -3.93 -13.26
CA PRO A 349 5.88 -3.95 -14.57
C PRO A 349 5.04 -3.29 -15.67
N THR A 350 5.66 -2.45 -16.51
CA THR A 350 5.03 -1.78 -17.66
C THR A 350 4.21 -2.74 -18.52
N THR A 351 4.73 -3.95 -18.74
CA THR A 351 4.09 -5.04 -19.49
C THR A 351 2.72 -5.45 -18.94
N ILE A 352 2.53 -5.40 -17.62
CA ILE A 352 1.27 -5.72 -16.94
C ILE A 352 0.38 -4.49 -16.90
N ILE A 353 0.93 -3.37 -16.44
CA ILE A 353 0.21 -2.10 -16.29
C ILE A 353 -0.42 -1.64 -17.61
N THR A 354 0.28 -1.80 -18.73
CA THR A 354 -0.25 -1.47 -20.07
C THR A 354 -1.45 -2.35 -20.46
N GLN A 355 -1.45 -3.64 -20.10
CA GLN A 355 -2.58 -4.53 -20.31
C GLN A 355 -3.77 -4.14 -19.42
N ILE A 356 -3.52 -3.78 -18.15
CA ILE A 356 -4.55 -3.28 -17.23
C ILE A 356 -5.16 -1.99 -17.79
N ASN A 357 -4.33 -0.98 -18.13
CA ASN A 357 -4.79 0.29 -18.71
C ASN A 357 -5.68 0.12 -19.93
N HIS A 358 -5.29 -0.77 -20.84
CA HIS A 358 -6.11 -1.12 -21.99
C HIS A 358 -7.45 -1.74 -21.58
N ALA A 359 -7.44 -2.73 -20.68
CA ALA A 359 -8.64 -3.47 -20.27
C ALA A 359 -9.65 -2.63 -19.47
N ILE A 360 -9.18 -1.66 -18.67
CA ILE A 360 -10.02 -0.75 -17.88
C ILE A 360 -10.36 0.55 -18.65
N GLY A 361 -9.77 0.75 -19.83
CA GLY A 361 -9.98 1.93 -20.68
C GLY A 361 -9.21 3.18 -20.26
N ALA A 362 -8.27 3.09 -19.31
CA ALA A 362 -7.49 4.21 -18.79
C ALA A 362 -6.59 4.88 -19.84
N SER A 363 -6.45 6.20 -19.76
CA SER A 363 -5.59 6.96 -20.69
C SER A 363 -4.11 6.63 -20.50
N GLY A 364 -3.39 6.30 -21.56
CA GLY A 364 -1.93 6.16 -21.55
C GLY A 364 -1.22 7.15 -22.45
N ILE A 365 0.08 6.95 -22.63
CA ILE A 365 0.92 7.64 -23.62
C ILE A 365 1.23 6.72 -24.80
N VAL A 366 1.30 7.30 -26.01
CA VAL A 366 1.67 6.57 -27.23
C VAL A 366 3.19 6.47 -27.31
N SER A 367 3.74 5.24 -27.30
CA SER A 367 5.16 5.00 -27.60
C SER A 367 5.37 4.76 -29.09
N GLN A 368 6.16 5.62 -29.74
CA GLN A 368 6.50 5.48 -31.16
C GLN A 368 7.46 4.32 -31.40
N GLU A 369 8.27 3.98 -30.41
CA GLU A 369 9.20 2.86 -30.39
C GLU A 369 8.42 1.55 -30.42
N CYS A 370 7.44 1.40 -29.52
CA CYS A 370 6.49 0.29 -29.50
C CYS A 370 5.74 0.17 -30.84
N LYS A 371 5.14 1.27 -31.33
CA LYS A 371 4.46 1.28 -32.65
C LYS A 371 5.38 0.84 -33.78
N THR A 372 6.64 1.28 -33.79
CA THR A 372 7.63 0.95 -34.83
C THR A 372 8.02 -0.52 -34.78
N VAL A 373 8.30 -1.07 -33.58
CA VAL A 373 8.62 -2.49 -33.40
C VAL A 373 7.45 -3.36 -33.87
N VAL A 374 6.21 -3.05 -33.46
CA VAL A 374 5.02 -3.82 -33.86
C VAL A 374 4.78 -3.73 -35.37
N ALA A 375 4.88 -2.53 -35.97
CA ALA A 375 4.63 -2.33 -37.39
C ALA A 375 5.68 -2.96 -38.31
N GLN A 376 6.97 -2.98 -37.90
CA GLN A 376 8.06 -3.49 -38.73
C GLN A 376 8.40 -4.96 -38.45
N TYR A 377 8.35 -5.40 -37.19
CA TYR A 377 8.84 -6.71 -36.75
C TYR A 377 7.77 -7.59 -36.11
N GLY A 378 6.54 -7.09 -35.90
CA GLY A 378 5.49 -7.85 -35.21
C GLY A 378 5.17 -9.19 -35.85
N LYS A 379 5.15 -9.28 -37.19
CA LYS A 379 5.00 -10.55 -37.91
C LYS A 379 6.15 -11.51 -37.62
N THR A 380 7.39 -11.04 -37.72
CA THR A 380 8.60 -11.82 -37.41
C THR A 380 8.62 -12.32 -35.97
N ILE A 381 8.20 -11.49 -35.01
CA ILE A 381 8.05 -11.88 -33.59
C ILE A 381 7.03 -13.01 -33.47
N LEU A 382 5.88 -12.88 -34.11
CA LEU A 382 4.82 -13.89 -34.07
C LEU A 382 5.23 -15.20 -34.75
N GLU A 383 5.88 -15.13 -35.91
CA GLU A 383 6.44 -16.29 -36.62
C GLU A 383 7.46 -17.04 -35.75
N LEU A 384 8.35 -16.33 -35.07
CA LEU A 384 9.33 -16.92 -34.14
C LEU A 384 8.66 -17.57 -32.92
N LEU A 385 7.61 -16.94 -32.37
CA LEU A 385 6.80 -17.52 -31.29
C LEU A 385 6.05 -18.79 -31.73
N ILE A 386 5.47 -18.79 -32.93
CA ILE A 386 4.78 -19.95 -33.52
C ILE A 386 5.77 -21.08 -33.83
N ALA A 387 7.01 -20.74 -34.19
CA ALA A 387 8.10 -21.69 -34.38
C ALA A 387 8.73 -22.22 -33.06
N GLU A 388 8.06 -22.01 -31.92
CA GLU A 388 8.49 -22.42 -30.57
C GLU A 388 9.88 -21.86 -30.17
N THR A 389 10.27 -20.70 -30.71
CA THR A 389 11.49 -20.00 -30.28
C THR A 389 11.34 -19.55 -28.84
N GLN A 390 12.38 -19.77 -28.03
CA GLN A 390 12.43 -19.29 -26.64
C GLN A 390 12.19 -17.77 -26.60
N PRO A 391 11.12 -17.27 -25.94
CA PRO A 391 10.73 -15.85 -25.99
C PRO A 391 11.87 -14.88 -25.68
N GLN A 392 12.68 -15.23 -24.68
CA GLN A 392 13.84 -14.45 -24.22
C GLN A 392 14.91 -14.23 -25.30
N LYS A 393 14.94 -15.06 -26.35
CA LYS A 393 15.90 -14.97 -27.46
C LYS A 393 15.36 -14.19 -28.66
N ILE A 394 14.06 -13.96 -28.75
CA ILE A 394 13.44 -13.39 -29.96
C ILE A 394 13.97 -11.98 -30.26
N CYS A 395 13.97 -11.09 -29.28
CA CYS A 395 14.47 -9.72 -29.45
C CYS A 395 15.99 -9.66 -29.69
N SER A 396 16.74 -10.67 -29.24
CA SER A 396 18.16 -10.82 -29.56
C SER A 396 18.40 -11.35 -30.97
N GLN A 397 17.58 -12.29 -31.45
CA GLN A 397 17.65 -12.80 -32.83
C GLN A 397 17.24 -11.76 -33.87
N ILE A 398 16.30 -10.88 -33.53
CA ILE A 398 15.90 -9.73 -34.36
C ILE A 398 16.98 -8.63 -34.33
N GLY A 399 17.86 -8.61 -33.31
CA GLY A 399 18.97 -7.66 -33.19
C GLY A 399 18.65 -6.39 -32.41
N PHE A 400 17.54 -6.36 -31.65
CA PHE A 400 17.23 -5.25 -30.73
C PHE A 400 18.00 -5.34 -29.41
N CYS A 401 18.18 -6.55 -28.88
CA CYS A 401 18.83 -6.82 -27.60
C CYS A 401 20.15 -7.59 -27.78
N TYR A 402 21.03 -7.50 -26.80
CA TYR A 402 22.09 -8.49 -26.58
C TYR A 402 21.50 -9.71 -25.82
N PHE A 403 22.16 -10.87 -25.90
CA PHE A 403 21.76 -12.06 -25.13
C PHE A 403 22.87 -12.45 -24.16
N ASP A 404 22.62 -12.33 -22.86
CA ASP A 404 23.63 -12.60 -21.81
C ASP A 404 23.82 -14.10 -21.50
N GLY A 405 22.97 -14.96 -22.04
CA GLY A 405 22.91 -16.39 -21.76
C GLY A 405 21.60 -16.81 -21.09
N THR A 406 20.91 -15.88 -20.43
CA THR A 406 19.68 -16.10 -19.65
C THR A 406 18.50 -15.31 -20.21
N GLN A 407 18.70 -14.04 -20.58
CA GLN A 407 17.66 -13.16 -21.08
C GLN A 407 18.16 -12.20 -22.18
N GLY A 408 17.22 -11.49 -22.81
CA GLY A 408 17.56 -10.31 -23.58
C GLY A 408 18.01 -9.21 -22.61
N VAL A 409 19.06 -8.48 -23.01
CA VAL A 409 19.65 -7.41 -22.23
C VAL A 409 19.93 -6.25 -23.17
N SER A 410 19.50 -5.04 -22.78
CA SER A 410 19.78 -3.85 -23.59
C SER A 410 21.29 -3.61 -23.76
N PRO A 411 21.76 -3.09 -24.92
CA PRO A 411 23.18 -2.85 -25.18
C PRO A 411 23.91 -1.83 -24.27
N GLY A 412 23.25 -1.33 -23.21
CA GLY A 412 23.81 -0.40 -22.23
C GLY A 412 24.21 -1.03 -20.89
N ILE A 413 23.96 -2.32 -20.67
CA ILE A 413 24.38 -3.02 -19.45
C ILE A 413 25.74 -3.69 -19.72
N GLU A 414 26.82 -2.95 -19.47
CA GLU A 414 28.12 -3.60 -19.25
C GLU A 414 28.06 -4.41 -17.95
N THR A 415 28.25 -5.72 -18.04
CA THR A 415 28.44 -6.59 -16.88
C THR A 415 29.60 -6.11 -16.01
N VAL A 416 29.45 -6.24 -14.68
CA VAL A 416 30.33 -5.68 -13.62
C VAL A 416 31.71 -6.35 -13.53
N VAL A 417 32.33 -6.72 -14.65
CA VAL A 417 33.65 -7.35 -14.74
C VAL A 417 34.43 -6.82 -15.96
N GLY A 418 34.99 -5.61 -15.83
CA GLY A 418 36.05 -5.11 -16.72
C GLY A 418 35.67 -3.88 -17.53
N GLU A 419 35.79 -2.70 -16.93
CA GLU A 419 35.68 -1.42 -17.65
C GLU A 419 36.67 -1.33 -18.83
N SER A 420 36.23 -0.67 -19.90
CA SER A 420 37.13 0.05 -20.80
C SER A 420 36.49 1.37 -21.22
N PRO A 421 37.02 2.53 -20.81
CA PRO A 421 36.31 3.79 -20.90
C PRO A 421 36.23 4.28 -22.36
N GLY A 422 35.02 4.32 -22.93
CA GLY A 422 34.79 5.10 -24.15
C GLY A 422 33.79 4.57 -25.18
N LYS A 423 32.60 4.11 -24.79
CA LYS A 423 31.42 4.10 -25.68
C LYS A 423 30.17 4.55 -24.93
N ALA A 424 29.65 5.72 -25.28
CA ALA A 424 28.30 6.11 -24.88
C ALA A 424 27.30 5.21 -25.62
N SER A 425 26.43 4.52 -24.89
CA SER A 425 25.35 3.71 -25.47
C SER A 425 24.31 4.61 -26.13
N ASP A 426 23.89 4.27 -27.35
CA ASP A 426 22.84 4.98 -28.06
C ASP A 426 21.48 4.63 -27.44
N GLY A 427 20.88 5.55 -26.68
CA GLY A 427 19.67 5.32 -25.88
C GLY A 427 18.44 4.91 -26.69
N LEU A 428 18.48 5.06 -28.02
CA LEU A 428 17.45 4.56 -28.93
C LEU A 428 17.39 3.02 -28.97
N HIS A 429 18.53 2.33 -28.80
CA HIS A 429 18.58 0.86 -28.79
C HIS A 429 17.98 0.25 -27.50
N ASP A 430 18.17 0.89 -26.34
CA ASP A 430 17.59 0.45 -25.05
C ASP A 430 16.04 0.46 -25.10
N ALA A 431 15.48 1.56 -25.62
CA ALA A 431 14.03 1.70 -25.78
C ALA A 431 13.44 0.68 -26.78
N ALA A 432 14.15 0.38 -27.88
CA ALA A 432 13.72 -0.60 -28.87
C ALA A 432 13.79 -2.05 -28.35
N CYS A 433 14.82 -2.40 -27.56
CA CYS A 433 14.91 -3.68 -26.87
C CYS A 433 13.72 -3.87 -25.91
N THR A 434 13.52 -2.91 -25.00
CA THR A 434 12.41 -2.92 -24.02
C THR A 434 11.04 -3.04 -24.72
N ALA A 435 10.82 -2.28 -25.80
CA ALA A 435 9.59 -2.33 -26.59
C ALA A 435 9.37 -3.69 -27.26
N CYS A 436 10.44 -4.34 -27.73
CA CYS A 436 10.37 -5.69 -28.28
C CYS A 436 10.01 -6.72 -27.22
N GLU A 437 10.63 -6.68 -26.03
CA GLU A 437 10.37 -7.67 -24.99
C GLU A 437 8.93 -7.59 -24.45
N MET A 438 8.41 -6.38 -24.27
CA MET A 438 6.99 -6.18 -23.97
C MET A 438 6.09 -6.76 -25.07
N ALA A 439 6.40 -6.50 -26.36
CA ALA A 439 5.65 -7.03 -27.48
C ALA A 439 5.68 -8.56 -27.56
N VAL A 440 6.83 -9.19 -27.30
CA VAL A 440 6.97 -10.66 -27.21
C VAL A 440 6.04 -11.24 -26.15
N VAL A 441 6.01 -10.67 -24.94
CA VAL A 441 5.14 -11.14 -23.85
C VAL A 441 3.67 -10.96 -24.22
N TRP A 442 3.28 -9.81 -24.76
CA TRP A 442 1.89 -9.55 -25.16
C TRP A 442 1.42 -10.48 -26.29
N MET A 443 2.25 -10.70 -27.32
CA MET A 443 1.94 -11.64 -28.42
C MET A 443 1.87 -13.09 -27.93
N GLN A 444 2.81 -13.52 -27.09
CA GLN A 444 2.79 -14.86 -26.49
C GLN A 444 1.51 -15.07 -25.65
N ASN A 445 1.05 -14.01 -24.96
CA ASN A 445 -0.17 -14.10 -24.16
C ASN A 445 -1.43 -14.22 -25.02
N GLN A 446 -1.53 -13.48 -26.14
CA GLN A 446 -2.68 -13.59 -27.06
C GLN A 446 -2.68 -14.88 -27.89
N LEU A 447 -1.51 -15.46 -28.21
CA LEU A 447 -1.42 -16.76 -28.88
C LEU A 447 -2.12 -17.88 -28.10
N ARG A 448 -2.13 -17.81 -26.75
CA ARG A 448 -2.86 -18.75 -25.88
C ARG A 448 -4.38 -18.69 -26.07
N LYS A 449 -4.90 -17.61 -26.64
CA LYS A 449 -6.34 -17.35 -26.84
C LYS A 449 -6.85 -17.72 -28.24
N ASN A 450 -6.04 -18.41 -29.05
CA ASN A 450 -6.37 -18.84 -30.42
C ASN A 450 -6.85 -17.69 -31.35
N GLN A 451 -6.33 -16.48 -31.15
CA GLN A 451 -6.60 -15.33 -32.02
C GLN A 451 -5.86 -15.44 -33.36
N THR A 452 -6.33 -14.72 -34.38
CA THR A 452 -5.60 -14.63 -35.67
C THR A 452 -4.39 -13.70 -35.55
N GLU A 453 -3.39 -13.87 -36.43
CA GLU A 453 -2.23 -12.97 -36.54
C GLU A 453 -2.64 -11.50 -36.58
N GLU A 454 -3.63 -11.15 -37.41
CA GLU A 454 -4.13 -9.78 -37.56
C GLU A 454 -4.73 -9.23 -36.25
N GLN A 455 -5.49 -10.04 -35.52
CA GLN A 455 -6.06 -9.67 -34.21
C GLN A 455 -4.97 -9.46 -33.16
N ILE A 456 -3.95 -10.32 -33.13
CA ILE A 456 -2.83 -10.22 -32.19
C ILE A 456 -2.03 -8.94 -32.47
N LEU A 457 -1.70 -8.67 -33.74
CA LEU A 457 -0.95 -7.48 -34.14
C LEU A 457 -1.73 -6.19 -33.85
N ASP A 458 -3.04 -6.15 -34.11
CA ASP A 458 -3.87 -5.00 -33.78
C ASP A 458 -3.99 -4.78 -32.26
N TYR A 459 -4.24 -5.84 -31.48
CA TYR A 459 -4.27 -5.76 -30.02
C TYR A 459 -2.96 -5.19 -29.44
N VAL A 460 -1.82 -5.73 -29.86
CA VAL A 460 -0.50 -5.28 -29.40
C VAL A 460 -0.21 -3.85 -29.88
N ASN A 461 -0.64 -3.48 -31.08
CA ASN A 461 -0.62 -2.10 -31.54
C ASN A 461 -1.47 -1.18 -30.65
N GLN A 462 -2.67 -1.59 -30.22
CA GLN A 462 -3.50 -0.82 -29.29
C GLN A 462 -2.86 -0.69 -27.89
N LEU A 463 -2.11 -1.70 -27.42
CA LEU A 463 -1.31 -1.58 -26.19
C LEU A 463 -0.25 -0.48 -26.29
N CYS A 464 0.37 -0.28 -27.45
CA CYS A 464 1.32 0.83 -27.66
C CYS A 464 0.73 2.25 -27.50
N ASP A 465 -0.61 2.39 -27.45
CA ASP A 465 -1.30 3.66 -27.13
C ASP A 465 -1.64 3.82 -25.64
N ARG A 466 -1.36 2.79 -24.82
CA ARG A 466 -1.83 2.65 -23.44
C ARG A 466 -0.69 2.48 -22.42
N LEU A 467 0.56 2.80 -22.80
CA LEU A 467 1.67 2.77 -21.85
C LEU A 467 1.39 3.76 -20.69
N PRO A 468 1.73 3.40 -19.44
CA PRO A 468 1.64 4.33 -18.32
C PRO A 468 2.46 5.61 -18.56
N ASN A 469 1.93 6.76 -18.15
CA ASN A 469 2.55 8.07 -18.36
C ASN A 469 3.33 8.51 -17.11
N PRO A 470 4.67 8.51 -17.10
CA PRO A 470 5.47 8.85 -15.91
C PRO A 470 5.36 10.33 -15.47
N ASN A 471 4.71 11.18 -16.27
CA ASN A 471 4.51 12.61 -15.98
C ASN A 471 3.02 12.99 -15.86
N GLY A 472 2.11 12.01 -15.78
CA GLY A 472 0.67 12.25 -15.78
C GLY A 472 -0.11 11.14 -15.08
N GLU A 473 -1.42 11.12 -15.31
CA GLU A 473 -2.37 10.26 -14.59
C GLU A 473 -3.12 9.38 -15.60
N SER A 474 -3.35 8.11 -15.25
CA SER A 474 -4.04 7.13 -16.09
C SER A 474 -5.57 7.24 -15.97
N MET A 475 -6.16 8.38 -16.32
CA MET A 475 -7.58 8.68 -16.06
C MET A 475 -8.57 7.68 -16.69
N VAL A 476 -9.63 7.36 -15.94
CA VAL A 476 -10.76 6.51 -16.39
C VAL A 476 -12.11 7.26 -16.32
N GLU A 477 -13.11 6.79 -17.07
CA GLU A 477 -14.46 7.37 -17.03
C GLU A 477 -15.28 6.80 -15.85
N CYS A 478 -15.93 7.69 -15.07
CA CYS A 478 -16.80 7.26 -13.97
C CYS A 478 -17.95 6.34 -14.40
N GLY A 479 -18.40 6.47 -15.65
CA GLY A 479 -19.55 5.71 -16.16
C GLY A 479 -19.26 4.24 -16.45
N SER A 480 -17.99 3.87 -16.66
CA SER A 480 -17.59 2.51 -17.03
C SER A 480 -17.11 1.65 -15.86
N LEU A 481 -17.09 2.17 -14.64
CA LEU A 481 -16.64 1.47 -13.43
C LEU A 481 -17.31 0.11 -13.22
N SER A 482 -18.63 0.03 -13.43
CA SER A 482 -19.40 -1.21 -13.29
C SER A 482 -19.23 -2.21 -14.44
N SER A 483 -18.49 -1.82 -15.48
CA SER A 483 -18.15 -2.64 -16.66
C SER A 483 -16.65 -2.92 -16.78
N MET A 484 -15.82 -2.41 -15.86
CA MET A 484 -14.40 -2.72 -15.84
C MET A 484 -14.16 -4.16 -15.34
N PRO A 485 -13.16 -4.86 -15.87
CA PRO A 485 -12.77 -6.18 -15.38
C PRO A 485 -12.24 -6.10 -13.94
N SER A 486 -12.25 -7.24 -13.24
CA SER A 486 -11.48 -7.39 -12.01
C SER A 486 -9.99 -7.53 -12.32
N VAL A 487 -9.13 -6.93 -11.49
CA VAL A 487 -7.69 -7.22 -11.48
C VAL A 487 -7.40 -8.08 -10.25
N SER A 488 -6.69 -9.19 -10.40
CA SER A 488 -6.53 -10.16 -9.32
C SER A 488 -5.09 -10.64 -9.19
N PHE A 489 -4.65 -10.91 -7.96
CA PHE A 489 -3.27 -11.28 -7.65
C PHE A 489 -3.22 -12.65 -6.98
N THR A 490 -2.28 -13.51 -7.39
CA THR A 490 -2.09 -14.81 -6.76
C THR A 490 -1.06 -14.70 -5.63
N ILE A 491 -1.46 -14.93 -4.38
CA ILE A 491 -0.58 -14.87 -3.20
C ILE A 491 -0.78 -16.12 -2.36
N GLY A 492 0.30 -16.85 -2.05
CA GLY A 492 0.24 -18.08 -1.25
C GLY A 492 -0.69 -19.16 -1.82
N GLY A 493 -0.85 -19.21 -3.15
CA GLY A 493 -1.76 -20.14 -3.83
C GLY A 493 -3.26 -19.77 -3.76
N LYS A 494 -3.62 -18.60 -3.21
CA LYS A 494 -4.97 -18.04 -3.28
C LYS A 494 -5.02 -16.85 -4.23
N VAL A 495 -6.16 -16.62 -4.86
CA VAL A 495 -6.42 -15.44 -5.69
C VAL A 495 -7.06 -14.34 -4.83
N TYR A 496 -6.59 -13.11 -5.00
CA TYR A 496 -7.06 -11.91 -4.32
C TYR A 496 -7.60 -10.92 -5.36
N ASP A 497 -8.93 -10.81 -5.42
CA ASP A 497 -9.62 -9.97 -6.40
C ASP A 497 -9.69 -8.51 -5.92
N LEU A 498 -9.29 -7.58 -6.78
CA LEU A 498 -9.55 -6.15 -6.65
C LEU A 498 -10.63 -5.78 -7.66
N VAL A 499 -11.83 -5.52 -7.14
CA VAL A 499 -12.98 -5.10 -7.96
C VAL A 499 -12.94 -3.59 -8.21
N PRO A 500 -13.42 -3.08 -9.35
CA PRO A 500 -13.35 -1.67 -9.73
C PRO A 500 -13.70 -0.66 -8.63
N GLU A 501 -14.78 -0.91 -7.90
CA GLU A 501 -15.29 -0.03 -6.84
C GLU A 501 -14.29 0.17 -5.68
N GLN A 502 -13.27 -0.69 -5.57
CA GLN A 502 -12.22 -0.66 -4.57
C GLN A 502 -10.93 0.07 -5.00
N GLU A 503 -10.73 0.34 -6.31
CA GLU A 503 -9.46 0.88 -6.85
C GLU A 503 -9.56 2.30 -7.45
N TYR A 504 -10.75 2.75 -7.84
CA TYR A 504 -10.87 4.02 -8.58
C TYR A 504 -11.25 5.21 -7.68
N TRP A 505 -10.45 6.28 -7.64
CA TRP A 505 -10.72 7.46 -6.79
C TRP A 505 -11.59 8.50 -7.50
N SER A 506 -12.66 8.99 -6.87
CA SER A 506 -13.62 9.91 -7.51
C SER A 506 -13.21 11.40 -7.42
N PHE A 507 -13.03 12.05 -8.57
CA PHE A 507 -12.75 13.48 -8.71
C PHE A 507 -13.81 14.15 -9.60
N GLY A 508 -14.91 14.58 -8.97
CA GLY A 508 -16.05 15.14 -9.69
C GLY A 508 -16.68 14.10 -10.64
N SER A 509 -16.74 14.41 -11.94
CA SER A 509 -17.32 13.52 -12.97
C SER A 509 -16.33 12.52 -13.60
N LYS A 510 -15.07 12.48 -13.15
CA LYS A 510 -14.06 11.50 -13.59
C LYS A 510 -13.44 10.78 -12.40
N ARG A 511 -12.94 9.55 -12.59
CA ARG A 511 -12.09 8.89 -11.59
C ARG A 511 -10.66 8.87 -12.10
N ILE A 512 -9.72 9.14 -11.20
CA ILE A 512 -8.31 8.99 -11.54
C ILE A 512 -7.92 7.58 -11.13
N TYR A 513 -7.39 6.84 -12.10
CA TYR A 513 -6.52 5.70 -11.88
C TYR A 513 -5.10 6.22 -12.12
N HIS A 514 -4.14 5.85 -11.28
CA HIS A 514 -2.77 6.37 -11.35
C HIS A 514 -1.80 5.21 -11.38
N ASP A 515 -1.23 4.95 -12.56
CA ASP A 515 0.03 4.22 -12.61
C ASP A 515 1.16 5.24 -12.50
N THR A 516 1.92 5.19 -11.41
CA THR A 516 3.23 5.84 -11.38
C THR A 516 4.27 4.77 -11.62
N LEU A 517 4.86 4.76 -12.83
CA LEU A 517 6.05 3.98 -13.08
C LEU A 517 7.24 4.59 -12.35
N TYR A 518 8.00 3.73 -11.70
CA TYR A 518 9.44 3.89 -11.62
C TYR A 518 10.10 2.60 -12.11
N ARG A 519 11.31 2.72 -12.66
CA ARG A 519 12.08 1.60 -13.22
C ARG A 519 12.55 0.71 -12.07
N VAL A 520 12.07 -0.54 -12.04
CA VAL A 520 12.68 -1.63 -11.27
C VAL A 520 13.58 -2.35 -12.27
N ASP A 521 14.89 -2.07 -12.21
CA ASP A 521 15.92 -2.81 -12.94
C ASP A 521 16.32 -4.08 -12.15
#